data_AF-A0A0S9Q7G0-F1
#
_entry.id   AF-A0A0S9Q7G0-F1
#
_cell.length_a   1.000
_cell.length_b   1.000
_cell.length_c   1.000
_cell.angle_alpha   90.00
_cell.angle_beta   90.00
_cell.angle_gamma   90.00
#
_symmetry.space_group_name_H-M   'P 1'
#
loop_
_entity.id
_entity.type
_entity.pdbx_description
1 polymer ?
#
loop_
_entity_poly.entity_id
_entity_poly.type
_entity_poly.pdbx_seq_one_letter_code
_entity_poly.pdbx_strand_id
1 'polypeptide(L)'
;MRGARTVVLVPGVLALLPEYAGIADPVAELRAACVAALGSLAGAGPVALVADAQGERVARSLLEAAGVAADVVAASTAADPASEPAADPEGSAYVVVANGSARRGEKAPGHLDERAPGFDEALGRALRQVDAEHLTRLDRELAVQLLVGNPDGFVTLGRLLGGGQGAWRAEVDFAADPFGVQYWVMRWTCES
;
A
#
# COMPACT_ATOMS: atom_id res chain seq x y z
N MET A 1 18.08 -21.91 3.32
CA MET A 1 17.61 -21.28 2.06
C MET A 1 16.81 -20.07 2.50
N ARG A 2 17.18 -18.85 2.09
CA ARG A 2 16.41 -17.64 2.44
C ARG A 2 15.06 -17.73 1.72
N GLY A 3 13.97 -17.53 2.45
CA GLY A 3 12.62 -17.50 1.87
C GLY A 3 12.45 -16.27 0.97
N ALA A 4 11.59 -16.37 -0.04
CA ALA A 4 11.23 -15.23 -0.88
C ALA A 4 10.58 -14.13 -0.02
N ARG A 5 10.94 -12.87 -0.27
CA ARG A 5 10.33 -11.71 0.40
C ARG A 5 9.17 -11.20 -0.44
N THR A 6 8.06 -10.85 0.23
CA THR A 6 6.86 -10.33 -0.43
C THR A 6 6.37 -9.07 0.24
N VAL A 7 6.05 -8.04 -0.55
CA VAL A 7 5.41 -6.81 -0.10
C VAL A 7 4.11 -6.62 -0.89
N VAL A 8 3.01 -6.29 -0.21
CA VAL A 8 1.72 -5.98 -0.83
C VAL A 8 1.33 -4.56 -0.48
N LEU A 9 0.97 -3.74 -1.47
CA LEU A 9 0.37 -2.42 -1.28
C LEU A 9 -1.13 -2.53 -1.49
N VAL A 10 -1.92 -2.03 -0.54
CA VAL A 10 -3.38 -1.90 -0.64
C VAL A 10 -3.85 -0.51 -0.17
N PRO A 11 -4.99 0.02 -0.66
CA PRO A 11 -5.54 1.28 -0.16
C PRO A 11 -6.10 1.20 1.26
N GLY A 12 -6.02 2.31 1.99
CA GLY A 12 -6.61 2.48 3.33
C GLY A 12 -8.03 3.07 3.33
N VAL A 13 -8.77 2.98 2.22
CA VAL A 13 -10.09 3.61 2.08
C VAL A 13 -11.18 2.83 2.81
N LEU A 14 -12.02 3.54 3.58
CA LEU A 14 -13.09 2.92 4.39
C LEU A 14 -14.12 2.13 3.57
N ALA A 15 -14.31 2.46 2.29
CA ALA A 15 -15.20 1.71 1.39
C ALA A 15 -14.82 0.22 1.26
N LEU A 16 -13.58 -0.14 1.61
CA LEU A 16 -13.10 -1.53 1.66
C LEU A 16 -13.55 -2.29 2.92
N LEU A 17 -14.16 -1.64 3.91
CA LEU A 17 -14.72 -2.32 5.07
C LEU A 17 -16.10 -2.94 4.74
N PRO A 18 -16.45 -4.08 5.35
CA PRO A 18 -17.75 -4.75 5.17
C PRO A 18 -18.95 -3.85 5.51
N GLU A 19 -18.77 -2.91 6.45
CA GLU A 19 -19.80 -1.96 6.88
C GLU A 19 -20.30 -1.06 5.73
N TYR A 20 -19.49 -0.89 4.68
CA TYR A 20 -19.82 -0.09 3.49
C TYR A 20 -20.25 -0.96 2.29
N ALA A 21 -20.34 -2.29 2.46
CA ALA A 21 -20.90 -3.17 1.45
C ALA A 21 -22.43 -3.02 1.44
N GLY A 22 -22.94 -2.19 0.53
CA GLY A 22 -24.37 -2.00 0.29
C GLY A 22 -24.93 -2.93 -0.79
N ILE A 23 -26.13 -2.60 -1.30
CA ILE A 23 -26.78 -3.32 -2.41
C ILE A 23 -25.92 -3.27 -3.70
N ALA A 24 -25.18 -2.17 -3.89
CA ALA A 24 -24.14 -2.05 -4.90
C ALA A 24 -22.82 -1.80 -4.18
N ASP A 25 -21.78 -2.58 -4.50
CA ASP A 25 -20.43 -2.37 -4.00
C ASP A 25 -19.67 -1.45 -4.99
N PRO A 26 -19.50 -0.15 -4.68
CA PRO A 26 -18.86 0.79 -5.59
C PRO A 26 -17.37 0.49 -5.79
N VAL A 27 -16.77 -0.35 -4.95
CA VAL A 27 -15.36 -0.71 -4.98
C VAL A 27 -15.14 -2.21 -5.20
N ALA A 28 -16.09 -2.92 -5.82
CA ALA A 28 -16.04 -4.37 -5.99
C ALA A 28 -14.73 -4.86 -6.65
N GLU A 29 -14.32 -4.22 -7.76
CA GLU A 29 -13.08 -4.57 -8.45
C GLU A 29 -11.84 -4.31 -7.59
N LEU A 30 -11.80 -3.17 -6.90
CA LEU A 30 -10.71 -2.82 -6.00
C LEU A 30 -10.63 -3.80 -4.82
N ARG A 31 -11.76 -4.16 -4.23
CA ARG A 31 -11.86 -5.13 -3.12
C ARG A 31 -11.39 -6.50 -3.55
N ALA A 32 -11.85 -6.97 -4.72
CA ALA A 32 -11.42 -8.24 -5.29
C ALA A 32 -9.91 -8.26 -5.52
N ALA A 33 -9.33 -7.19 -6.06
CA ALA A 33 -7.89 -7.06 -6.23
C ALA A 33 -7.14 -7.10 -4.89
N CYS A 34 -7.62 -6.37 -3.87
CA CYS A 34 -7.01 -6.39 -2.54
C CYS A 34 -7.02 -7.79 -1.91
N VAL A 35 -8.17 -8.47 -1.96
CA VAL A 35 -8.33 -9.82 -1.40
C VAL A 35 -7.42 -10.83 -2.14
N ALA A 36 -7.37 -10.77 -3.48
CA ALA A 36 -6.50 -11.63 -4.27
C ALA A 36 -5.01 -11.38 -3.97
N ALA A 37 -4.60 -10.12 -3.88
CA ALA A 37 -3.20 -9.75 -3.61
C ALA A 37 -2.78 -10.14 -2.19
N LEU A 38 -3.63 -9.92 -1.18
CA LEU A 38 -3.33 -10.33 0.19
C LEU A 38 -3.38 -11.85 0.36
N GLY A 39 -4.25 -12.55 -0.39
CA GLY A 39 -4.30 -14.01 -0.41
C GLY A 39 -2.99 -14.67 -0.83
N SER A 40 -2.13 -13.97 -1.59
CA SER A 40 -0.80 -14.48 -1.93
C SER A 40 0.16 -14.55 -0.72
N LEU A 41 -0.23 -13.98 0.44
CA LEU A 41 0.49 -14.09 1.70
C LEU A 41 0.08 -15.32 2.52
N ALA A 42 -0.87 -16.13 2.05
CA ALA A 42 -1.26 -17.35 2.75
C ALA A 42 -0.05 -18.28 2.96
N GLY A 43 0.22 -18.63 4.23
CA GLY A 43 1.36 -19.45 4.61
C GLY A 43 2.71 -18.72 4.62
N ALA A 44 2.75 -17.44 4.25
CA ALA A 44 3.83 -16.57 4.73
C ALA A 44 3.69 -16.49 6.26
N GLY A 45 4.81 -16.44 6.98
CA GLY A 45 4.80 -16.43 8.45
C GLY A 45 4.17 -15.14 9.03
N PRO A 46 4.78 -14.50 10.03
CA PRO A 46 4.30 -13.21 10.51
C PRO A 46 4.15 -12.18 9.39
N VAL A 47 3.05 -11.44 9.40
CA VAL A 47 2.78 -10.35 8.45
C VAL A 47 2.95 -9.02 9.16
N ALA A 48 3.88 -8.20 8.67
CA ALA A 48 4.11 -6.86 9.18
C ALA A 48 3.20 -5.84 8.48
N LEU A 49 2.36 -5.13 9.25
CA LEU A 49 1.52 -4.05 8.72
C LEU A 49 2.22 -2.70 8.83
N VAL A 50 2.32 -1.99 7.71
CA VAL A 50 2.75 -0.59 7.62
C VAL A 50 1.52 0.25 7.30
N ALA A 51 0.84 0.75 8.33
CA ALA A 51 -0.43 1.45 8.19
C ALA A 51 -0.62 2.52 9.28
N ASP A 52 -1.37 3.57 8.96
CA ASP A 52 -1.98 4.43 9.99
C ASP A 52 -3.16 3.70 10.69
N ALA A 53 -3.77 4.34 11.69
CA ALA A 53 -4.85 3.74 12.47
C ALA A 53 -6.09 3.35 11.63
N GLN A 54 -6.39 4.08 10.56
CA GLN A 54 -7.49 3.73 9.66
C GLN A 54 -7.08 2.58 8.74
N GLY A 55 -5.90 2.68 8.15
CA GLY A 55 -5.33 1.67 7.28
C GLY A 55 -5.18 0.32 7.96
N GLU A 56 -4.82 0.29 9.25
CA GLU A 56 -4.73 -0.96 10.02
C GLU A 56 -6.08 -1.67 10.09
N ARG A 57 -7.17 -0.93 10.36
CA ARG A 57 -8.52 -1.49 10.38
C ARG A 57 -8.90 -2.09 9.02
N VAL A 58 -8.58 -1.38 7.94
CA VAL A 58 -8.86 -1.85 6.57
C VAL A 58 -8.03 -3.09 6.23
N ALA A 59 -6.73 -3.07 6.48
CA ALA A 59 -5.85 -4.21 6.21
C ALA A 59 -6.25 -5.47 6.99
N ARG A 60 -6.58 -5.35 8.28
CA ARG A 60 -7.04 -6.49 9.08
C ARG A 60 -8.32 -7.10 8.51
N SER A 61 -9.29 -6.27 8.12
CA SER A 61 -10.52 -6.75 7.50
C SER A 61 -10.28 -7.43 6.16
N LEU A 62 -9.37 -6.91 5.33
CA LEU A 62 -9.04 -7.52 4.04
C LEU A 62 -8.24 -8.83 4.20
N LEU A 63 -7.35 -8.93 5.18
CA LEU A 63 -6.62 -10.16 5.51
C LEU A 63 -7.58 -11.27 5.96
N GLU A 64 -8.57 -10.94 6.80
CA GLU A 64 -9.63 -11.86 7.19
C GLU A 64 -10.44 -12.33 5.97
N ALA A 65 -10.85 -11.39 5.10
CA ALA A 65 -11.56 -11.72 3.86
C ALA A 65 -10.73 -12.57 2.89
N ALA A 66 -9.40 -12.43 2.91
CA ALA A 66 -8.47 -13.24 2.13
C ALA A 66 -8.16 -14.62 2.75
N GLY A 67 -8.69 -14.92 3.95
CA GLY A 67 -8.41 -16.18 4.66
C GLY A 67 -6.96 -16.29 5.17
N VAL A 68 -6.27 -15.17 5.34
CA VAL A 68 -4.88 -15.14 5.81
C VAL A 68 -4.85 -15.13 7.33
N ALA A 69 -4.69 -16.32 7.92
CA ALA A 69 -4.45 -16.50 9.35
C ALA A 69 -2.96 -16.27 9.67
N ALA A 70 -2.50 -15.02 9.58
CA ALA A 70 -1.14 -14.64 9.94
C ALA A 70 -1.10 -13.95 11.30
N ASP A 71 0.00 -14.14 12.03
CA ASP A 71 0.31 -13.31 13.19
C ASP A 71 0.66 -11.90 12.69
N VAL A 72 -0.31 -10.99 12.83
CA VAL A 72 -0.21 -9.61 12.37
C VAL A 72 0.57 -8.79 13.40
N VAL A 73 1.77 -8.35 13.01
CA VAL A 73 2.61 -7.48 13.83
C VAL A 73 2.53 -6.07 13.25
N ALA A 74 2.11 -5.09 14.06
CA ALA A 74 2.11 -3.70 13.63
C ALA A 74 3.55 -3.20 13.49
N ALA A 75 3.98 -2.91 12.26
CA ALA A 75 5.18 -2.14 12.00
C ALA A 75 4.77 -0.67 12.01
N SER A 76 5.01 0.00 13.14
CA SER A 76 4.60 1.39 13.36
C SER A 76 5.03 2.29 12.18
N THR A 77 4.06 2.93 11.51
CA THR A 77 4.30 4.13 10.70
C THR A 77 4.38 5.39 11.58
N ALA A 78 3.91 5.28 12.83
CA ALA A 78 3.65 6.39 13.74
C ALA A 78 4.81 6.71 14.71
N ALA A 79 5.99 6.11 14.54
CA ALA A 79 7.11 6.33 15.45
C ALA A 79 8.41 6.59 14.69
N ASP A 80 8.67 7.88 14.42
CA ASP A 80 9.91 8.42 13.87
C ASP A 80 10.27 7.90 12.46
N PRO A 81 10.28 8.74 11.42
CA PRO A 81 10.80 8.35 10.11
C PRO A 81 12.28 7.96 10.17
N ALA A 82 13.03 8.12 11.26
CA ALA A 82 14.36 7.55 11.42
C ALA A 82 14.36 6.12 11.98
N SER A 83 13.22 5.63 12.48
CA SER A 83 13.10 4.23 12.93
C SER A 83 13.20 3.32 11.71
N GLU A 84 14.19 2.45 11.71
CA GLU A 84 14.20 1.34 10.77
C GLU A 84 13.01 0.43 11.10
N PRO A 85 12.33 -0.14 10.08
CA PRO A 85 11.41 -1.23 10.34
C PRO A 85 12.15 -2.29 11.17
N ALA A 86 11.49 -2.78 12.23
CA ALA A 86 12.09 -3.75 13.14
C ALA A 86 12.80 -4.87 12.35
N ALA A 87 14.02 -5.23 12.79
CA ALA A 87 14.92 -6.12 12.08
C ALA A 87 14.18 -7.30 11.45
N ASP A 88 14.27 -7.38 10.13
CA ASP A 88 13.64 -8.33 9.23
C ASP A 88 13.96 -9.79 9.62
N PRO A 89 13.03 -10.53 10.25
CA PRO A 89 13.20 -11.97 10.37
C PRO A 89 13.13 -12.58 8.97
N GLU A 90 14.11 -13.41 8.61
CA GLU A 90 14.23 -14.00 7.26
C GLU A 90 12.88 -14.57 6.75
N GLY A 91 12.42 -14.12 5.59
CA GLY A 91 11.17 -14.60 4.96
C GLY A 91 9.89 -13.82 5.34
N SER A 92 10.03 -12.55 5.76
CA SER A 92 8.90 -11.71 6.15
C SER A 92 8.00 -11.29 4.98
N ALA A 93 6.68 -11.29 5.24
CA ALA A 93 5.67 -10.68 4.40
C ALA A 93 5.27 -9.31 4.97
N TYR A 94 5.12 -8.32 4.09
CA TYR A 94 4.72 -6.97 4.47
C TYR A 94 3.42 -6.57 3.76
N VAL A 95 2.55 -5.87 4.47
CA VAL A 95 1.41 -5.16 3.89
C VAL A 95 1.57 -3.68 4.17
N VAL A 96 1.74 -2.89 3.12
CA VAL A 96 1.75 -1.44 3.16
C VAL A 96 0.36 -0.92 2.82
N VAL A 97 -0.18 -0.05 3.66
CA VAL A 97 -1.50 0.55 3.44
C VAL A 97 -1.34 2.01 3.08
N ALA A 98 -1.54 2.35 1.81
CA ALA A 98 -1.44 3.71 1.31
C ALA A 98 -2.22 3.86 -0.02
N ASN A 99 -2.59 5.09 -0.36
CA ASN A 99 -3.21 5.41 -1.65
C ASN A 99 -2.69 6.75 -2.16
N GLY A 100 -2.80 6.99 -3.46
CA GLY A 100 -2.43 8.27 -4.07
C GLY A 100 -3.38 9.40 -3.69
N SER A 101 -3.23 10.52 -4.38
CA SER A 101 -3.94 11.76 -4.07
C SER A 101 -5.46 11.60 -4.14
N ALA A 102 -6.19 12.36 -3.32
CA ALA A 102 -7.65 12.44 -3.33
C ALA A 102 -8.17 13.72 -4.01
N ARG A 103 -7.41 14.24 -4.99
CA ARG A 103 -7.64 15.54 -5.64
C ARG A 103 -7.55 15.51 -7.17
N ARG A 104 -7.77 14.35 -7.81
CA ARG A 104 -7.55 14.19 -9.26
C ARG A 104 -8.66 14.72 -10.17
N GLY A 105 -9.80 15.12 -9.61
CA GLY A 105 -10.95 15.57 -10.40
C GLY A 105 -11.88 16.49 -9.61
N GLU A 106 -12.75 17.21 -10.32
CA GLU A 106 -13.67 18.18 -9.69
C GLU A 106 -14.58 17.56 -8.63
N LYS A 107 -14.94 16.27 -8.83
CA LYS A 107 -15.78 15.48 -7.93
C LYS A 107 -14.98 14.66 -6.91
N ALA A 108 -13.67 14.80 -6.88
CA ALA A 108 -12.84 14.14 -5.89
C ALA A 108 -13.18 14.64 -4.48
N PRO A 109 -13.02 13.81 -3.43
CA PRO A 109 -13.30 14.22 -2.04
C PRO A 109 -12.58 15.51 -1.63
N GLY A 110 -11.36 15.72 -2.14
CA GLY A 110 -10.56 16.91 -1.87
C GLY A 110 -10.70 18.04 -2.89
N HIS A 111 -11.61 17.92 -3.86
CA HIS A 111 -11.71 18.75 -5.06
C HIS A 111 -10.44 18.71 -5.94
N LEU A 112 -10.54 19.21 -7.17
CA LEU A 112 -9.42 19.20 -8.11
C LEU A 112 -8.26 20.06 -7.59
N ASP A 113 -7.07 19.48 -7.62
CA ASP A 113 -5.80 20.19 -7.57
C ASP A 113 -5.00 19.80 -8.81
N GLU A 114 -4.63 20.77 -9.64
CA GLU A 114 -3.96 20.52 -10.94
C GLU A 114 -2.61 19.80 -10.80
N ARG A 115 -2.03 19.80 -9.59
CA ARG A 115 -0.77 19.10 -9.29
C ARG A 115 -0.97 17.60 -9.07
N ALA A 116 -2.18 17.15 -8.74
CA ALA A 116 -2.49 15.75 -8.42
C ALA A 116 -2.19 14.77 -9.55
N PRO A 117 -2.59 15.04 -10.82
CA PRO A 117 -2.25 14.17 -11.96
C PRO A 117 -0.77 13.85 -12.07
N GLY A 118 0.08 14.88 -12.11
CA GLY A 118 1.52 14.72 -12.27
C GLY A 118 2.20 14.07 -11.06
N PHE A 119 1.73 14.36 -9.84
CA PHE A 119 2.22 13.73 -8.62
C PHE A 119 1.99 12.21 -8.63
N ASP A 120 0.75 11.77 -8.86
CA ASP A 120 0.44 10.33 -8.86
C ASP A 120 1.04 9.60 -10.06
N GLU A 121 1.23 10.26 -11.20
CA GLU A 121 1.94 9.67 -12.34
C GLU A 121 3.41 9.39 -11.99
N ALA A 122 4.08 10.32 -11.30
CA ALA A 122 5.45 10.13 -10.83
C ALA A 122 5.53 9.00 -9.81
N LEU A 123 4.64 9.02 -8.79
CA LEU A 123 4.56 7.98 -7.77
C LEU A 123 4.25 6.61 -8.38
N GLY A 124 3.29 6.54 -9.29
CA GLY A 124 2.91 5.31 -9.99
C GLY A 124 4.03 4.75 -10.89
N ARG A 125 4.87 5.61 -11.48
CA ARG A 125 6.08 5.15 -12.19
C ARG A 125 7.08 4.56 -11.21
N ALA A 126 7.36 5.23 -10.10
CA ALA A 126 8.27 4.76 -9.07
C ALA A 126 7.85 3.39 -8.50
N LEU A 127 6.55 3.20 -8.21
CA LEU A 127 6.01 1.93 -7.75
C LEU A 127 6.26 0.78 -8.75
N ARG A 128 6.00 1.01 -10.05
CA ARG A 128 6.18 0.00 -11.11
C ARG A 128 7.64 -0.31 -11.41
N GLN A 129 8.52 0.68 -11.28
CA GLN A 129 9.94 0.55 -11.57
C GLN A 129 10.77 0.15 -10.34
N VAL A 130 10.11 -0.02 -9.18
CA VAL A 130 10.79 -0.29 -7.91
C VAL A 130 11.83 0.81 -7.57
N ASP A 131 11.49 2.06 -7.86
CA ASP A 131 12.34 3.21 -7.57
C ASP A 131 12.29 3.56 -6.08
N ALA A 132 13.03 2.76 -5.29
CA ALA A 132 13.17 2.91 -3.85
C ALA A 132 13.67 4.32 -3.46
N GLU A 133 14.47 4.94 -4.32
CA GLU A 133 15.05 6.25 -4.09
C GLU A 133 13.97 7.34 -4.14
N HIS A 134 13.15 7.33 -5.19
CA HIS A 134 12.02 8.23 -5.34
C HIS A 134 11.00 8.06 -4.22
N LEU A 135 10.66 6.82 -3.87
CA LEU A 135 9.72 6.52 -2.78
C LEU A 135 10.22 7.04 -1.43
N THR A 136 11.50 6.85 -1.13
CA THR A 136 12.11 7.33 0.13
C THR A 136 12.19 8.86 0.20
N ARG A 137 12.28 9.53 -0.96
CA ARG A 137 12.36 10.99 -1.08
C ARG A 137 11.02 11.66 -1.40
N LEU A 138 9.89 10.97 -1.19
CA LEU A 138 8.57 11.53 -1.42
C LEU A 138 8.43 12.92 -0.77
N ASP A 139 7.94 13.90 -1.54
CA ASP A 139 7.58 15.20 -0.99
C ASP A 139 6.32 15.06 -0.11
N ARG A 140 6.56 14.87 1.19
CA ARG A 140 5.50 14.66 2.18
C ARG A 140 4.63 15.89 2.37
N GLU A 141 5.19 17.09 2.21
CA GLU A 141 4.41 18.32 2.33
C GLU A 141 3.39 18.40 1.20
N LEU A 142 3.85 18.18 -0.04
CA LEU A 142 2.95 18.12 -1.20
C LEU A 142 1.96 16.96 -1.06
N ALA A 143 2.39 15.79 -0.60
CA ALA A 143 1.51 14.63 -0.41
C ALA A 143 0.36 14.94 0.57
N VAL A 144 0.64 15.65 1.68
CA VAL A 144 -0.39 16.12 2.62
C VAL A 144 -1.33 17.13 1.97
N GLN A 145 -0.80 18.10 1.20
CA GLN A 145 -1.63 19.06 0.47
C GLN A 145 -2.57 18.39 -0.55
N LEU A 146 -2.11 17.30 -1.17
CA LEU A 146 -2.87 16.51 -2.16
C LEU A 146 -3.76 15.42 -1.53
N LEU A 147 -3.82 15.34 -0.19
CA LEU A 147 -4.59 14.35 0.55
C LEU A 147 -4.23 12.89 0.19
N VAL A 148 -2.94 12.62 0.01
CA VAL A 148 -2.40 11.26 -0.15
C VAL A 148 -2.69 10.46 1.13
N GLY A 149 -3.18 9.23 0.98
CA GLY A 149 -3.43 8.34 2.10
C GLY A 149 -2.13 7.72 2.60
N ASN A 150 -1.76 8.01 3.85
CA ASN A 150 -0.55 7.51 4.51
C ASN A 150 0.76 7.69 3.69
N PRO A 151 1.24 8.94 3.49
CA PRO A 151 2.46 9.20 2.72
C PRO A 151 3.72 8.55 3.32
N ASP A 152 3.80 8.40 4.65
CA ASP A 152 4.91 7.71 5.31
C ASP A 152 4.93 6.20 4.98
N GLY A 153 3.78 5.61 4.61
CA GLY A 153 3.70 4.25 4.08
C GLY A 153 4.52 4.07 2.79
N PHE A 154 4.49 5.05 1.88
CA PHE A 154 5.31 5.01 0.65
C PHE A 154 6.81 5.16 0.96
N VAL A 155 7.18 6.00 1.94
CA VAL A 155 8.58 6.13 2.37
C VAL A 155 9.10 4.83 2.95
N THR A 156 8.32 4.17 3.81
CA THR A 156 8.68 2.86 4.36
C THR A 156 8.74 1.79 3.28
N LEU A 157 7.82 1.80 2.30
CA LEU A 157 7.88 0.92 1.13
C LEU A 157 9.21 1.11 0.37
N GLY A 158 9.64 2.35 0.15
CA GLY A 158 10.94 2.65 -0.47
C GLY A 158 12.11 1.99 0.25
N ARG A 159 12.11 2.01 1.60
CA ARG A 159 13.16 1.37 2.40
C ARG A 159 13.13 -0.16 2.32
N LEU A 160 11.94 -0.75 2.39
CA LEU A 160 11.76 -2.20 2.25
C LEU A 160 12.29 -2.69 0.90
N LEU A 161 11.99 -1.95 -0.16
CA LEU A 161 12.45 -2.28 -1.52
C LEU A 161 13.95 -2.00 -1.71
N GLY A 162 14.50 -0.95 -1.08
CA GLY A 162 15.92 -0.60 -1.17
C GLY A 162 16.87 -1.50 -0.36
N GLY A 163 16.39 -2.19 0.68
CA GLY A 163 17.19 -3.09 1.52
C GLY A 163 17.40 -4.50 0.95
N GLY A 164 16.81 -4.82 -0.21
CA GLY A 164 16.96 -6.11 -0.87
C GLY A 164 18.17 -6.15 -1.81
N GLN A 165 19.04 -7.16 -1.68
CA GLN A 165 20.16 -7.41 -2.60
C GLN A 165 19.73 -8.13 -3.90
N GLY A 166 18.42 -8.26 -4.16
CA GLY A 166 17.85 -8.95 -5.31
C GLY A 166 16.94 -8.05 -6.15
N ALA A 167 16.70 -8.46 -7.40
CA ALA A 167 15.82 -7.72 -8.31
C ALA A 167 14.35 -7.97 -7.92
N TRP A 168 13.73 -7.00 -7.25
CA TRP A 168 12.29 -7.03 -7.00
C TRP A 168 11.50 -7.04 -8.31
N ARG A 169 10.50 -7.91 -8.40
CA ARG A 169 9.52 -7.91 -9.49
C ARG A 169 8.22 -7.26 -9.01
N ALA A 170 7.81 -6.18 -9.65
CA ALA A 170 6.53 -5.53 -9.40
C ALA A 170 5.41 -6.16 -10.23
N GLU A 171 4.26 -6.35 -9.63
CA GLU A 171 3.00 -6.76 -10.27
C GLU A 171 1.89 -5.77 -9.90
N VAL A 172 1.12 -5.35 -10.89
CA VAL A 172 0.00 -4.41 -10.71
C VAL A 172 -1.30 -5.18 -10.82
N ASP A 173 -2.00 -5.32 -9.69
CA ASP A 173 -3.28 -6.00 -9.60
C ASP A 173 -4.45 -5.02 -9.83
N PHE A 174 -4.27 -3.74 -9.47
CA PHE A 174 -5.23 -2.66 -9.71
C PHE A 174 -4.54 -1.30 -9.79
N ALA A 175 -4.98 -0.44 -10.71
CA ALA A 175 -4.55 0.96 -10.79
C ALA A 175 -5.64 1.81 -11.48
N ALA A 176 -6.40 2.56 -10.70
CA ALA A 176 -7.43 3.46 -11.23
C ALA A 176 -7.82 4.52 -10.19
N ASP A 177 -8.56 5.54 -10.65
CA ASP A 177 -9.04 6.67 -9.84
C ASP A 177 -10.56 6.89 -9.92
N PRO A 178 -11.39 5.86 -9.68
CA PRO A 178 -12.84 5.89 -9.96
C PRO A 178 -13.62 7.01 -9.24
N PHE A 179 -13.08 7.56 -8.15
CA PHE A 179 -13.67 8.66 -7.39
C PHE A 179 -12.79 9.91 -7.35
N GLY A 180 -11.86 10.05 -8.29
CA GLY A 180 -10.83 11.10 -8.24
C GLY A 180 -9.79 10.89 -7.14
N VAL A 181 -9.71 9.66 -6.62
CA VAL A 181 -8.68 9.20 -5.67
C VAL A 181 -7.87 8.10 -6.35
N GLN A 182 -6.56 8.26 -6.48
CA GLN A 182 -5.74 7.21 -7.08
C GLN A 182 -5.57 6.03 -6.13
N TYR A 183 -6.00 4.86 -6.57
CA TYR A 183 -5.78 3.60 -5.86
C TYR A 183 -4.79 2.72 -6.62
N TRP A 184 -3.95 2.01 -5.86
CA TRP A 184 -3.09 0.95 -6.36
C TRP A 184 -3.27 -0.29 -5.49
N VAL A 185 -3.33 -1.45 -6.13
CA VAL A 185 -3.06 -2.74 -5.50
C VAL A 185 -1.89 -3.35 -6.24
N MET A 186 -0.80 -3.59 -5.51
CA MET A 186 0.45 -4.04 -6.10
C MET A 186 1.15 -5.05 -5.22
N ARG A 187 1.93 -5.93 -5.85
CA ARG A 187 2.78 -6.90 -5.18
C ARG A 187 4.21 -6.74 -5.65
N TRP A 188 5.16 -6.88 -4.73
CA TRP A 188 6.57 -7.03 -5.05
C TRP A 188 7.07 -8.33 -4.46
N THR A 189 7.76 -9.12 -5.28
CA THR A 189 8.45 -10.33 -4.83
C THR A 189 9.94 -10.22 -5.13
N CYS A 190 10.76 -10.63 -4.17
CA CYS A 190 12.20 -10.76 -4.36
C CYS A 190 12.58 -12.22 -4.18
N GLU A 191 13.07 -12.85 -5.25
CA GLU A 191 13.75 -14.14 -5.16
C GLU A 191 15.15 -13.89 -4.56
N SER A 192 15.55 -14.75 -3.62
CA SER A 192 16.88 -14.71 -2.98
C SER A 192 17.92 -15.46 -3.78
#